data_AF-A0A923Y4S0-F1
#
_entry.id   AF-A0A923Y4S0-F1
#
_cell.length_a   1.000
_cell.length_b   1.000
_cell.length_c   1.000
_cell.angle_alpha   90.00
_cell.angle_beta   90.00
_cell.angle_gamma   90.00
#
_symmetry.space_group_name_H-M   'P 1'
#
loop_
_entity.id
_entity.type
_entity.pdbx_description
1 polymer ?
#
loop_
_entity_poly.entity_id
_entity_poly.type
_entity_poly.pdbx_seq_one_letter_code
_entity_poly.pdbx_strand_id
1 'polypeptide(L)' 'MKLVRFAATSAVALSLLAVPAFAVEIPMVGGAAMLDTKNIVENAVNSADHTTLV' A
#
# COMPACT_ATOMS: atom_id res chain seq x y z
N MET A 1 -34.63 -23.00 14.94
CA MET A 1 -33.46 -23.72 14.37
C MET A 1 -33.11 -23.32 12.93
N LYS A 2 -34.06 -23.01 12.03
CA LYS A 2 -33.76 -22.67 10.62
C LYS A 2 -33.04 -21.31 10.45
N LEU A 3 -33.40 -20.30 11.26
CA LEU A 3 -32.77 -18.97 11.25
C LEU A 3 -31.31 -18.99 11.73
N VAL A 4 -31.00 -19.77 12.77
CA VAL A 4 -29.63 -19.93 13.29
C VAL A 4 -28.72 -20.63 12.28
N ARG A 5 -29.27 -21.59 11.51
CA ARG A 5 -28.54 -22.26 10.42
C ARG A 5 -28.26 -21.31 9.24
N PHE A 6 -29.21 -20.43 8.89
CA PHE A 6 -29.01 -19.40 7.87
C PHE A 6 -27.96 -18.35 8.25
N ALA A 7 -27.96 -17.90 9.50
CA ALA A 7 -26.95 -16.98 10.02
C ALA A 7 -25.54 -17.62 10.07
N ALA A 8 -25.44 -18.90 10.47
CA ALA A 8 -24.18 -19.63 10.49
C ALA A 8 -23.59 -19.82 9.08
N THR A 9 -24.41 -20.07 8.06
CA THR A 9 -23.94 -20.17 6.67
C THR A 9 -23.46 -18.84 6.08
N SER A 10 -24.04 -17.70 6.50
CA SER A 10 -23.62 -16.39 6.01
C SER A 10 -22.29 -15.92 6.63
N ALA A 11 -22.02 -16.31 7.89
CA ALA A 11 -20.76 -15.98 8.58
C ALA A 11 -19.55 -16.69 7.94
N VAL A 12 -19.71 -17.95 7.51
CA VAL A 12 -18.66 -18.69 6.79
C VAL A 12 -18.38 -18.05 5.43
N ALA A 13 -19.41 -17.62 4.70
CA ALA A 13 -19.25 -16.94 3.41
C ALA A 13 -18.44 -15.63 3.50
N LEU A 14 -18.58 -14.88 4.60
CA LEU A 14 -17.85 -13.61 4.79
C LEU A 14 -16.36 -13.82 5.12
N SER A 15 -16.01 -14.92 5.81
CA SER A 15 -14.63 -15.23 6.16
C SER A 15 -13.72 -15.53 4.96
N LEU A 16 -14.30 -15.92 3.82
CA LEU A 16 -13.58 -16.18 2.56
C LEU A 16 -13.07 -14.91 1.86
N LEU A 17 -13.52 -13.72 2.28
CA LEU A 17 -13.10 -12.43 1.71
C LEU A 17 -11.92 -11.79 2.47
N ALA A 18 -11.43 -12.43 3.52
CA ALA A 18 -10.28 -11.94 4.28
C ALA A 18 -8.98 -12.21 3.52
N VAL A 19 -8.56 -11.27 2.67
CA VAL A 19 -7.25 -11.26 2.01
C VAL A 19 -6.27 -10.44 2.87
N PRO A 20 -5.08 -10.97 3.22
CA PRO A 20 -4.08 -10.18 3.94
C PRO A 20 -3.57 -9.03 3.05
N ALA A 21 -3.58 -7.82 3.58
CA ALA A 21 -2.93 -6.68 2.94
C ALA A 21 -1.42 -6.74 3.20
N PHE A 22 -0.62 -6.84 2.15
CA PHE A 22 0.83 -6.72 2.24
C PHE A 22 1.23 -5.26 2.11
N ALA A 23 1.90 -4.70 3.13
CA ALA A 23 2.53 -3.40 3.03
C ALA A 23 3.81 -3.55 2.18
N VAL A 24 3.90 -2.81 1.08
CA VAL A 24 5.13 -2.68 0.30
C VAL A 24 5.85 -1.44 0.79
N GLU A 25 7.05 -1.61 1.33
CA GLU A 25 7.90 -0.48 1.70
C GLU A 25 8.61 0.03 0.44
N ILE A 26 8.21 1.24 0.01
CA ILE A 26 8.83 1.90 -1.14
C ILE A 26 9.87 2.89 -0.59
N PRO A 27 11.14 2.82 -1.02
CA PRO A 27 12.16 3.73 -0.55
C PRO A 27 11.80 5.18 -0.91
N MET A 28 12.12 6.10 0.00
CA MET A 28 11.88 7.53 -0.18
C MET A 28 13.14 8.20 -0.72
N VAL A 29 12.99 9.05 -1.73
CA VAL A 29 14.06 9.86 -2.30
C VAL A 29 13.56 11.30 -2.35
N GLY A 30 14.12 12.14 -1.46
CA GLY A 30 13.79 13.55 -1.43
C GLY A 30 12.30 13.85 -1.19
N GLY A 31 11.77 13.29 -0.10
CA GLY A 31 10.39 13.51 0.34
C GLY A 31 9.31 12.77 -0.44
N ALA A 32 9.64 12.05 -1.53
CA ALA A 32 8.70 11.31 -2.35
C ALA A 32 9.09 9.82 -2.50
N ALA A 33 8.11 8.96 -2.81
CA ALA A 33 8.34 7.55 -3.09
C ALA A 33 9.14 7.38 -4.40
N MET A 34 10.13 6.48 -4.39
CA MET A 34 10.98 6.21 -5.56
C MET A 34 10.21 5.49 -6.67
N LEU A 35 10.44 5.90 -7.92
CA LEU A 35 9.96 5.20 -9.11
C LEU A 35 10.99 4.20 -9.62
N ASP A 36 10.57 2.95 -9.84
CA ASP A 36 11.44 1.86 -10.32
C ASP A 36 12.01 2.10 -11.73
N THR A 37 11.35 2.93 -12.53
CA THR A 37 11.78 3.27 -13.89
C THR A 37 12.84 4.37 -13.94
N LYS A 38 13.20 4.95 -12.79
CA LYS A 38 14.12 6.08 -12.67
C LYS A 38 15.30 5.72 -11.77
N ASN A 39 16.46 6.27 -12.08
CA ASN A 39 17.61 6.17 -11.20
C ASN A 39 17.50 7.11 -9.99
N ILE A 40 18.45 7.05 -9.05
CA ILE A 40 18.40 7.84 -7.81
C ILE A 40 18.45 9.35 -8.07
N VAL A 41 19.20 9.78 -9.08
CA VAL A 41 19.37 11.20 -9.42
C VAL A 41 18.10 11.75 -10.04
N GLU A 42 17.47 10.99 -10.93
CA GLU A 42 16.22 11.35 -11.58
C GLU A 42 15.02 11.41 -10.62
N ASN A 43 15.02 10.60 -9.56
CA ASN A 43 14.05 10.70 -8.49
C ASN A 43 14.30 11.94 -7.61
N ALA A 44 15.57 12.31 -7.40
CA ALA A 44 15.94 13.44 -6.55
C ALA A 44 15.79 14.82 -7.24
N VAL A 45 15.99 14.98 -8.54
CA VAL A 45 16.08 16.32 -9.17
C VAL A 45 14.83 17.21 -9.02
N ASN A 46 13.65 16.63 -8.80
CA ASN A 46 12.40 17.38 -8.54
C ASN A 46 11.90 17.21 -7.10
N SER A 47 12.76 16.78 -6.18
CA SER A 47 12.39 16.51 -4.80
C SER A 47 12.03 17.78 -4.05
N ALA A 48 11.08 17.65 -3.11
CA ALA A 48 10.67 18.72 -2.22
C ALA A 48 11.77 19.10 -1.20
N ASP A 49 12.74 18.21 -0.98
CA ASP A 49 13.84 18.39 -0.02
C ASP A 49 15.04 19.15 -0.63
N HIS A 50 14.97 19.55 -1.92
CA HIS A 50 16.00 20.40 -2.51
C HIS A 50 15.84 21.85 -2.01
N THR A 51 16.61 22.23 -1.01
CA THR A 51 17.06 23.62 -0.88
C THR A 51 18.20 23.80 -1.87
N THR A 52 18.04 24.63 -2.91
CA THR A 52 19.16 24.98 -3.80
C THR A 52 20.26 25.59 -2.94
N LEU A 53 21.34 24.85 -2.70
CA LEU A 53 22.57 25.41 -2.16
C LEU A 53 23.17 26.24 -3.30
N VAL A 54 22.92 27.55 -3.25
CA VAL A 54 23.66 28.54 -4.06
C VAL A 54 25.13 28.52 -3.71
#